data_AF-A0A3B9EUU5-F1
#
_entry.id   AF-A0A3B9EUU5-F1
#
_cell.length_a   1.000
_cell.length_b   1.000
_cell.length_c   1.000
_cell.angle_alpha   90.00
_cell.angle_beta   90.00
_cell.angle_gamma   90.00
#
_symmetry.space_group_name_H-M   'P 1'
#
loop_
_entity.id
_entity.type
_entity.pdbx_description
1 polymer ?
#
loop_
_entity_poly.entity_id
_entity_poly.type
_entity_poly.pdbx_seq_one_letter_code
_entity_poly.pdbx_strand_id
1 'polypeptide(L)'
;KKVPRHYEEEEKVEVIVPRHLKGKVVKAMMDAHPYEEVAYDIYSLENVDPRVGSGMIGLLEEPMYALDFLHHVKEKMGGVVRYTSLVRDEVQKIAWCGGSGSFLLGAAKQAGADVFITSDFKYHQFFDAENDLIIADIGHYENEQYTKELLASILKEKFTNFAVLLAETNTNPINYL
;
A
#
# COMPACT_ATOMS: atom_id res chain seq x y z
N LYS A 1 8.64 -48.69 36.53
CA LYS A 1 10.08 -48.41 36.29
C LYS A 1 10.21 -46.96 35.84
N LYS A 2 10.97 -46.10 36.55
CA LYS A 2 11.25 -44.74 36.07
C LYS A 2 12.23 -44.86 34.90
N VAL A 3 11.88 -44.27 33.75
CA VAL A 3 12.80 -44.15 32.60
C VAL A 3 13.97 -43.28 33.06
N PRO A 4 15.25 -43.71 32.88
CA PRO A 4 16.40 -42.88 33.21
C PRO A 4 16.38 -41.61 32.37
N ARG A 5 16.78 -40.48 32.96
CA ARG A 5 16.90 -39.21 32.23
C ARG A 5 17.95 -39.35 31.15
N HIS A 6 17.64 -38.81 29.98
CA HIS A 6 18.51 -38.74 28.82
C HIS A 6 18.83 -37.26 28.54
N TYR A 7 20.02 -37.02 28.02
CA TYR A 7 20.55 -35.69 27.69
C TYR A 7 21.30 -35.82 26.37
N GLU A 8 21.06 -34.88 25.46
CA GLU A 8 21.71 -34.79 24.16
C GLU A 8 22.07 -33.32 23.90
N GLU A 9 23.10 -33.10 23.10
CA GLU A 9 23.42 -31.74 22.62
C GLU A 9 22.50 -31.40 21.44
N GLU A 10 21.85 -30.24 21.50
CA GLU A 10 20.92 -29.77 20.48
C GLU A 10 21.25 -28.34 20.03
N GLU A 11 20.90 -28.03 18.78
CA GLU A 11 21.01 -26.69 18.21
C GLU A 11 19.63 -26.03 18.14
N LYS A 12 19.53 -24.79 18.62
CA LYS A 12 18.30 -23.99 18.47
C LYS A 12 18.41 -23.10 17.23
N VAL A 13 17.54 -23.32 16.25
CA VAL A 13 17.44 -22.51 15.04
C VAL A 13 16.19 -21.64 15.10
N GLU A 14 16.33 -20.34 14.87
CA GLU A 14 15.23 -19.37 14.89
C GLU A 14 15.17 -18.60 13.56
N VAL A 15 13.98 -18.55 12.96
CA VAL A 15 13.74 -17.86 11.68
C VAL A 15 12.39 -17.13 11.68
N ILE A 16 12.35 -15.98 11.01
CA ILE A 16 11.11 -15.22 10.79
C ILE A 16 10.53 -15.62 9.45
N VAL A 17 9.23 -15.92 9.41
CA VAL A 17 8.54 -16.36 8.19
C VAL A 17 7.24 -15.58 7.96
N PRO A 18 6.90 -15.21 6.71
CA PRO A 18 5.59 -14.66 6.39
C PRO A 18 4.47 -15.64 6.75
N ARG A 19 3.38 -15.13 7.34
CA ARG A 19 2.23 -15.94 7.81
C ARG A 19 1.69 -16.90 6.74
N HIS A 20 1.63 -16.47 5.49
CA HIS A 20 1.10 -17.26 4.38
C HIS A 20 2.05 -18.41 3.94
N LEU A 21 3.33 -18.36 4.31
CA LEU A 21 4.30 -19.42 4.03
C LEU A 21 4.45 -20.43 5.17
N LYS A 22 3.86 -20.16 6.35
CA LYS A 22 3.96 -21.00 7.56
C LYS A 22 3.83 -22.50 7.25
N GLY A 23 2.76 -22.90 6.56
CA GLY A 23 2.52 -24.32 6.26
C GLY A 23 3.59 -24.95 5.36
N LYS A 24 4.12 -24.19 4.38
CA LYS A 24 5.19 -24.66 3.50
C LYS A 24 6.51 -24.82 4.25
N VAL A 25 6.84 -23.86 5.12
CA VAL A 25 8.08 -23.90 5.90
C VAL A 25 8.06 -25.02 6.92
N VAL A 26 6.97 -25.18 7.68
CA VAL A 26 6.85 -26.26 8.68
C VAL A 26 6.98 -27.62 8.02
N LYS A 27 6.34 -27.81 6.85
CA LYS A 27 6.48 -29.05 6.10
C LYS A 27 7.93 -29.29 5.66
N ALA A 28 8.57 -28.29 5.07
CA ALA A 28 9.96 -28.41 4.63
C ALA A 28 10.93 -28.69 5.80
N MET A 29 10.69 -28.10 6.97
CA MET A 29 11.42 -28.38 8.20
C MET A 29 11.23 -29.84 8.63
N MET A 30 9.99 -30.34 8.67
CA MET A 30 9.70 -31.74 9.00
C MET A 30 10.37 -32.72 8.02
N ASP A 31 10.32 -32.43 6.72
CA ASP A 31 10.91 -33.28 5.67
C ASP A 31 12.45 -33.31 5.74
N ALA A 32 13.09 -32.26 6.25
CA ALA A 32 14.55 -32.12 6.32
C ALA A 32 15.15 -32.52 7.68
N HIS A 33 14.34 -32.58 8.75
CA HIS A 33 14.83 -32.85 10.09
C HIS A 33 15.24 -34.32 10.24
N PRO A 34 16.35 -34.64 10.95
CA PRO A 34 16.80 -36.02 11.13
C PRO A 34 15.88 -36.87 12.02
N TYR A 35 14.97 -36.23 12.78
CA TYR A 35 14.07 -36.91 13.72
C TYR A 35 12.67 -37.08 13.14
N GLU A 36 12.02 -38.18 13.50
CA GLU A 36 10.61 -38.43 13.17
C GLU A 36 9.66 -37.46 13.91
N GLU A 37 9.93 -37.21 15.19
CA GLU A 37 9.23 -36.21 16.00
C GLU A 37 10.11 -34.97 16.18
N VAL A 38 9.71 -33.87 15.53
CA VAL A 38 10.44 -32.59 15.58
C VAL A 38 9.84 -31.69 16.64
N ALA A 39 10.65 -31.24 17.60
CA ALA A 39 10.26 -30.21 18.56
C ALA A 39 10.43 -28.82 17.92
N TYR A 40 9.35 -28.05 17.83
CA TYR A 40 9.39 -26.68 17.34
C TYR A 40 8.25 -25.85 17.93
N ASP A 41 8.47 -24.53 17.99
CA ASP A 41 7.48 -23.55 18.42
C ASP A 41 7.20 -22.53 17.31
N ILE A 42 5.97 -22.01 17.26
CA ILE A 42 5.59 -20.92 16.36
C ILE A 42 5.09 -19.75 17.20
N TYR A 43 5.86 -18.67 17.20
CA TYR A 43 5.49 -17.41 17.83
C TYR A 43 4.92 -16.45 16.79
N SER A 44 3.79 -15.83 17.10
CA SER A 44 3.28 -14.72 16.31
C SER A 44 4.00 -13.44 16.73
N LEU A 45 4.53 -12.73 15.75
CA LEU A 45 5.21 -11.46 15.95
C LEU A 45 4.31 -10.31 15.48
N GLU A 46 4.42 -9.16 16.14
CA GLU A 46 3.74 -7.92 15.74
C GLU A 46 4.54 -7.12 14.68
N ASN A 47 5.65 -7.70 14.18
CA ASN A 47 6.46 -7.10 13.13
C ASN A 47 5.59 -6.78 11.91
N VAL A 48 5.69 -5.53 11.46
CA VAL A 48 5.01 -5.03 10.27
C VAL A 48 5.97 -5.10 9.09
N ASP A 49 5.51 -5.55 7.92
CA ASP A 49 6.30 -5.44 6.69
C ASP A 49 6.28 -3.99 6.22
N PRO A 50 7.40 -3.25 6.26
CA PRO A 50 7.43 -1.83 5.89
C PRO A 50 7.15 -1.60 4.39
N ARG A 51 7.10 -2.67 3.59
CA ARG A 51 6.82 -2.61 2.14
C ARG A 51 5.33 -2.75 1.82
N VAL A 52 4.48 -2.98 2.81
CA VAL A 52 3.04 -3.21 2.63
C VAL A 52 2.25 -2.16 3.39
N GLY A 53 1.33 -1.49 2.70
CA GLY A 53 0.45 -0.48 3.29
C GLY A 53 -0.64 -0.04 2.32
N SER A 54 -1.55 0.80 2.81
CA SER A 54 -2.69 1.31 2.02
C SER A 54 -2.37 2.55 1.18
N GLY A 55 -1.20 3.15 1.36
CA GLY A 55 -0.77 4.33 0.62
C GLY A 55 0.74 4.32 0.40
N MET A 56 1.20 5.29 -0.37
CA MET A 56 2.60 5.48 -0.70
C MET A 56 3.01 6.93 -0.43
N ILE A 57 4.30 7.13 -0.19
CA ILE A 57 4.90 8.46 -0.12
C ILE A 57 6.09 8.51 -1.06
N GLY A 58 6.22 9.61 -1.78
CA GLY A 58 7.28 9.82 -2.75
C GLY A 58 7.77 11.26 -2.75
N LEU A 59 8.91 11.49 -3.40
CA LEU A 59 9.46 12.80 -3.67
C LEU A 59 9.43 13.05 -5.17
N LEU A 60 8.99 14.23 -5.57
CA LEU A 60 9.24 14.73 -6.91
C LEU A 60 10.75 14.93 -7.10
N GLU A 61 11.25 14.69 -8.30
CA GLU A 61 12.67 14.88 -8.64
C GLU A 61 13.12 16.31 -8.34
N GLU A 62 12.29 17.29 -8.71
CA GLU A 62 12.45 18.71 -8.40
C GLU A 62 11.15 19.25 -7.77
N PRO A 63 11.23 20.20 -6.82
CA PRO A 63 10.06 20.89 -6.30
C PRO A 63 9.24 21.56 -7.42
N MET A 64 7.92 21.57 -7.25
CA MET A 64 6.98 22.23 -8.15
C MET A 64 6.13 23.24 -7.38
N TYR A 65 5.71 24.34 -8.02
CA TYR A 65 4.69 25.19 -7.43
C TYR A 65 3.41 24.40 -7.17
N ALA A 66 2.79 24.61 -6.00
CA ALA A 66 1.67 23.80 -5.53
C ALA A 66 0.50 23.80 -6.51
N LEU A 67 0.16 24.94 -7.09
CA LEU A 67 -0.93 25.05 -8.06
C LEU A 67 -0.58 24.35 -9.39
N ASP A 68 0.66 24.48 -9.87
CA ASP A 68 1.13 23.81 -11.08
C ASP A 68 1.14 22.28 -10.90
N PHE A 69 1.52 21.80 -9.72
CA PHE A 69 1.41 20.40 -9.37
C PHE A 69 -0.04 19.90 -9.41
N LEU A 70 -0.99 20.64 -8.83
CA LEU A 70 -2.41 20.26 -8.90
C LEU A 70 -2.95 20.27 -10.33
N HIS A 71 -2.51 21.21 -11.17
CA HIS A 71 -2.80 21.21 -12.60
C HIS A 71 -2.22 19.99 -13.31
N HIS A 72 -0.97 19.62 -12.99
CA HIS A 72 -0.33 18.42 -13.52
C HIS A 72 -1.11 17.15 -13.15
N VAL A 73 -1.53 17.03 -11.88
CA VAL A 73 -2.36 15.91 -11.42
C VAL A 73 -3.68 15.89 -12.18
N LYS A 74 -4.36 17.02 -12.35
CA LYS A 74 -5.60 17.13 -13.13
C LYS A 74 -5.41 16.69 -14.58
N GLU A 75 -4.32 17.11 -15.22
CA GLU A 75 -4.02 16.75 -16.61
C GLU A 75 -3.76 15.25 -16.77
N LYS A 76 -3.02 14.65 -15.83
CA LYS A 76 -2.66 13.22 -15.87
C LYS A 76 -3.81 12.30 -15.49
N MET A 77 -4.58 12.68 -14.48
CA MET A 77 -5.65 11.83 -13.93
C MET A 77 -7.02 12.13 -14.54
N GLY A 78 -7.20 13.30 -15.16
CA GLY A 78 -8.49 13.76 -15.65
C GLY A 78 -9.43 14.18 -14.52
N GLY A 79 -10.67 14.52 -14.88
CA GLY A 79 -11.72 14.88 -13.92
C GLY A 79 -11.52 16.24 -13.24
N VAL A 80 -12.01 16.33 -11.99
CA VAL A 80 -11.97 17.54 -11.17
C VAL A 80 -11.09 17.30 -9.95
N VAL A 81 -10.21 18.26 -9.66
CA VAL A 81 -9.39 18.26 -8.44
C VAL A 81 -9.99 19.25 -7.45
N ARG A 82 -10.48 18.74 -6.32
CA ARG A 82 -10.92 19.56 -5.18
C ARG A 82 -9.78 19.60 -4.17
N TYR A 83 -9.36 20.78 -3.75
CA TYR A 83 -8.19 20.93 -2.89
C TYR A 83 -8.41 21.97 -1.78
N THR A 84 -7.66 21.83 -0.69
CA THR A 84 -7.61 22.83 0.39
C THR A 84 -6.80 24.06 -0.02
N SER A 85 -6.79 25.11 0.81
CA SER A 85 -5.88 26.24 0.60
C SER A 85 -4.43 25.79 0.37
N LEU A 86 -3.72 26.51 -0.49
CA LEU A 86 -2.29 26.31 -0.73
C LEU A 86 -1.52 26.84 0.47
N VAL A 87 -1.11 25.95 1.36
CA VAL A 87 -0.46 26.29 2.65
C VAL A 87 1.05 26.51 2.50
N ARG A 88 1.55 26.37 1.26
CA ARG A 88 2.94 26.47 0.84
C ARG A 88 2.98 26.76 -0.66
N ASP A 89 4.02 27.46 -1.10
CA ASP A 89 4.18 27.84 -2.50
C ASP A 89 4.66 26.67 -3.36
N GLU A 90 5.59 25.86 -2.84
CA GLU A 90 6.18 24.70 -3.51
C GLU A 90 5.88 23.39 -2.77
N VAL A 91 5.83 22.30 -3.54
CA VAL A 91 5.59 20.94 -3.06
C VAL A 91 6.60 19.99 -3.67
N GLN A 92 7.01 19.00 -2.90
CA GLN A 92 7.93 17.95 -3.35
C GLN A 92 7.56 16.59 -2.76
N LYS A 93 7.20 16.52 -1.47
CA LYS A 93 6.83 15.28 -0.81
C LYS A 93 5.34 15.00 -0.96
N ILE A 94 4.98 13.97 -1.70
CA ILE A 94 3.61 13.64 -2.04
C ILE A 94 3.22 12.34 -1.35
N ALA A 95 2.15 12.37 -0.55
CA ALA A 95 1.47 11.18 -0.07
C ALA A 95 0.31 10.84 -1.00
N TRP A 96 0.11 9.55 -1.28
CA TRP A 96 -0.91 9.07 -2.20
C TRP A 96 -1.64 7.86 -1.62
N CYS A 97 -2.98 7.85 -1.70
CA CYS A 97 -3.81 6.70 -1.37
C CYS A 97 -4.86 6.46 -2.47
N GLY A 98 -4.92 5.20 -2.91
CA GLY A 98 -5.98 4.66 -3.77
C GLY A 98 -7.38 4.91 -3.19
N GLY A 99 -8.35 5.28 -4.02
CA GLY A 99 -9.77 5.33 -3.63
C GLY A 99 -10.06 6.26 -2.44
N SER A 100 -10.78 5.76 -1.43
CA SER A 100 -11.16 6.55 -0.23
C SER A 100 -10.13 6.49 0.88
N GLY A 101 -9.18 7.43 0.88
CA GLY A 101 -8.02 7.44 1.78
C GLY A 101 -8.07 8.40 2.96
N SER A 102 -9.20 9.03 3.27
CA SER A 102 -9.28 10.06 4.34
C SER A 102 -8.74 9.59 5.71
N PHE A 103 -8.81 8.29 6.00
CA PHE A 103 -8.26 7.68 7.22
C PHE A 103 -6.72 7.76 7.33
N LEU A 104 -6.01 7.99 6.22
CA LEU A 104 -4.56 8.14 6.18
C LEU A 104 -4.09 9.59 6.31
N LEU A 105 -4.99 10.57 6.44
CA LEU A 105 -4.60 11.98 6.56
C LEU A 105 -3.60 12.20 7.72
N GLY A 106 -3.86 11.58 8.89
CA GLY A 106 -2.95 11.65 10.03
C GLY A 106 -1.57 11.04 9.73
N ALA A 107 -1.52 9.93 8.99
CA ALA A 107 -0.26 9.31 8.58
C ALA A 107 0.49 10.19 7.56
N ALA A 108 -0.21 10.81 6.61
CA ALA A 108 0.37 11.74 5.64
C ALA A 108 0.97 12.97 6.32
N LYS A 109 0.26 13.55 7.31
CA LYS A 109 0.78 14.63 8.16
C LYS A 109 2.04 14.20 8.92
N GLN A 110 2.01 13.05 9.57
CA GLN A 110 3.17 12.54 10.33
C GLN A 110 4.39 12.26 9.45
N ALA A 111 4.17 11.84 8.20
CA ALA A 111 5.24 11.65 7.23
C ALA A 111 5.79 12.99 6.66
N GLY A 112 5.16 14.12 7.03
CA GLY A 112 5.51 15.46 6.59
C GLY A 112 5.32 15.63 5.08
N ALA A 113 4.22 15.09 4.55
CA ALA A 113 3.83 15.28 3.17
C ALA A 113 3.37 16.72 2.92
N ASP A 114 3.65 17.23 1.73
CA ASP A 114 3.28 18.55 1.28
C ASP A 114 1.87 18.54 0.67
N VAL A 115 1.56 17.46 -0.05
CA VAL A 115 0.25 17.16 -0.63
C VAL A 115 -0.15 15.73 -0.27
N PHE A 116 -1.42 15.54 0.09
CA PHE A 116 -2.04 14.23 0.20
C PHE A 116 -3.10 14.05 -0.88
N ILE A 117 -2.83 13.15 -1.83
CA ILE A 117 -3.74 12.84 -2.93
C ILE A 117 -4.53 11.58 -2.61
N THR A 118 -5.86 11.68 -2.69
CA THR A 118 -6.78 10.54 -2.58
C THR A 118 -8.17 10.94 -3.11
N SER A 119 -9.24 10.32 -2.63
CA SER A 119 -10.62 10.63 -3.03
C SER A 119 -11.62 10.49 -1.88
N ASP A 120 -12.87 10.86 -2.16
CA ASP A 120 -14.03 10.75 -1.27
C ASP A 120 -13.91 11.54 0.04
N PHE A 121 -13.21 12.67 0.02
CA PHE A 121 -13.24 13.60 1.14
C PHE A 121 -14.63 14.24 1.26
N LYS A 122 -15.17 14.18 2.48
CA LYS A 122 -16.38 14.93 2.86
C LYS A 122 -16.01 16.36 3.21
N TYR A 123 -16.97 17.27 3.07
CA TYR A 123 -16.75 18.72 3.30
C TYR A 123 -16.00 19.03 4.60
N HIS A 124 -16.45 18.47 5.73
CA HIS A 124 -15.81 18.74 7.02
C HIS A 124 -14.39 18.17 7.14
N GLN A 125 -14.07 17.10 6.42
CA GLN A 125 -12.74 16.48 6.46
C GLN A 125 -11.68 17.34 5.74
N PHE A 126 -12.08 18.27 4.86
CA PHE A 126 -11.14 19.22 4.28
C PHE A 126 -10.55 20.18 5.34
N PHE A 127 -11.25 20.43 6.44
CA PHE A 127 -10.75 21.27 7.53
C PHE A 127 -9.69 20.55 8.37
N ASP A 128 -9.69 19.21 8.39
CA ASP A 128 -8.76 18.39 9.15
C ASP A 128 -7.31 18.51 8.65
N ALA A 129 -7.07 19.14 7.49
CA ALA A 129 -5.73 19.49 7.03
C ALA A 129 -5.01 20.47 7.96
N GLU A 130 -5.74 21.37 8.63
CA GLU A 130 -5.24 22.34 9.64
C GLU A 130 -4.00 23.15 9.20
N ASN A 131 -3.85 23.40 7.90
CA ASN A 131 -2.67 24.04 7.28
C ASN A 131 -1.37 23.23 7.29
N ASP A 132 -1.39 21.96 7.68
CA ASP A 132 -0.19 21.11 7.70
C ASP A 132 0.22 20.67 6.28
N LEU A 133 -0.76 20.35 5.43
CA LEU A 133 -0.57 19.87 4.06
C LEU A 133 -1.75 20.24 3.18
N ILE A 134 -1.57 20.12 1.87
CA ILE A 134 -2.65 20.32 0.89
C ILE A 134 -3.37 18.99 0.68
N ILE A 135 -4.67 18.91 0.96
CA ILE A 135 -5.48 17.76 0.52
C ILE A 135 -5.83 17.99 -0.94
N ALA A 136 -5.68 16.95 -1.77
CA ALA A 136 -6.14 16.91 -3.14
C ALA A 136 -7.04 15.69 -3.36
N ASP A 137 -8.34 15.93 -3.43
CA ASP A 137 -9.33 14.93 -3.81
C ASP A 137 -9.53 14.96 -5.32
N ILE A 138 -9.13 13.89 -5.99
CA ILE A 138 -9.07 13.81 -7.46
C ILE A 138 -10.21 12.98 -8.07
N GLY A 139 -11.15 12.50 -7.25
CA GLY A 139 -12.21 11.57 -7.69
C GLY A 139 -11.80 10.09 -7.65
N HIS A 140 -12.67 9.25 -7.09
CA HIS A 140 -12.37 7.84 -6.79
C HIS A 140 -12.05 7.04 -8.05
N TYR A 141 -12.87 7.22 -9.10
CA TYR A 141 -12.67 6.52 -10.36
C TYR A 141 -11.36 6.96 -11.02
N GLU A 142 -11.12 8.26 -11.11
CA GLU A 142 -9.93 8.84 -11.72
C GLU A 142 -8.66 8.36 -11.01
N ASN A 143 -8.68 8.28 -9.68
CA ASN A 143 -7.57 7.80 -8.86
C ASN A 143 -7.19 6.33 -9.15
N GLU A 144 -8.17 5.47 -9.47
CA GLU A 144 -7.96 4.03 -9.65
C GLU A 144 -7.95 3.56 -11.10
N GLN A 145 -8.23 4.44 -12.07
CA GLN A 145 -8.50 4.07 -13.47
C GLN A 145 -7.39 3.24 -14.13
N TYR A 146 -6.13 3.40 -13.70
CA TYR A 146 -4.95 2.71 -14.23
C TYR A 146 -4.68 1.33 -13.60
N THR A 147 -5.44 0.97 -12.57
CA THR A 147 -5.25 -0.29 -11.83
C THR A 147 -5.49 -1.50 -12.74
N LYS A 148 -6.46 -1.41 -13.66
CA LYS A 148 -6.77 -2.50 -14.57
C LYS A 148 -5.63 -2.79 -15.53
N GLU A 149 -4.94 -1.76 -16.04
CA GLU A 149 -3.78 -1.88 -16.91
C GLU A 149 -2.61 -2.53 -16.17
N LEU A 150 -2.36 -2.12 -14.91
CA LEU A 150 -1.34 -2.72 -14.06
C LEU A 150 -1.62 -4.21 -13.79
N LEU A 151 -2.85 -4.56 -13.44
CA LEU A 151 -3.23 -5.96 -13.24
C LEU A 151 -3.08 -6.76 -14.54
N ALA A 152 -3.48 -6.18 -15.66
CA ALA A 152 -3.34 -6.84 -16.95
C ALA A 152 -1.87 -7.06 -17.34
N SER A 153 -0.96 -6.13 -17.04
CA SER A 153 0.47 -6.34 -17.31
C SER A 153 1.04 -7.48 -16.47
N ILE A 154 0.70 -7.54 -15.18
CA ILE A 154 1.14 -8.61 -14.27
C ILE A 154 0.59 -9.98 -14.72
N LEU A 155 -0.67 -10.03 -15.14
CA LEU A 155 -1.29 -11.26 -15.62
C LEU A 155 -0.66 -11.73 -16.94
N LYS A 156 -0.41 -10.83 -17.89
CA LYS A 156 0.26 -11.16 -19.16
C LYS A 156 1.67 -11.69 -18.96
N GLU A 157 2.40 -11.13 -17.99
CA GLU A 157 3.76 -11.58 -17.64
C GLU A 157 3.75 -13.00 -17.05
N LYS A 158 2.81 -13.28 -16.13
CA LYS A 158 2.74 -14.57 -15.42
C LYS A 158 2.04 -15.68 -16.21
N PHE A 159 1.09 -15.33 -17.07
CA PHE A 159 0.23 -16.26 -17.80
C PHE A 159 0.29 -15.98 -19.31
N THR A 160 1.39 -16.40 -19.93
CA THR A 160 1.68 -16.11 -21.35
C THR A 160 0.80 -16.87 -22.35
N ASN A 161 0.04 -17.87 -21.88
CA ASN A 161 -0.79 -18.75 -22.69
C ASN A 161 -2.28 -18.36 -22.75
N PHE A 162 -2.69 -17.30 -22.05
CA PHE A 162 -4.06 -16.81 -22.07
C PHE A 162 -4.14 -15.35 -22.55
N ALA A 163 -5.16 -15.05 -23.34
CA ALA A 163 -5.46 -13.67 -23.72
C ALA A 163 -6.07 -12.92 -22.53
N VAL A 164 -5.38 -11.88 -22.04
CA VAL A 164 -5.90 -10.98 -21.01
C VAL A 164 -6.68 -9.86 -21.68
N LEU A 165 -7.97 -9.78 -21.38
CA LEU A 165 -8.89 -8.75 -21.89
C LEU A 165 -9.18 -7.71 -20.80
N LEU A 166 -9.20 -6.43 -21.18
CA LEU A 166 -9.60 -5.33 -20.32
C LEU A 166 -11.06 -4.97 -20.57
N ALA A 167 -11.79 -4.66 -19.51
CA ALA A 167 -13.12 -4.07 -19.65
C ALA A 167 -13.00 -2.66 -20.24
N GLU A 168 -13.70 -2.42 -21.34
CA GLU A 168 -13.79 -1.11 -22.02
C GLU A 168 -14.92 -0.24 -21.44
N THR A 169 -15.88 -0.85 -20.75
CA THR A 169 -17.01 -0.14 -20.15
C THR A 169 -16.52 0.87 -19.11
N ASN A 170 -16.88 2.13 -19.29
CA ASN A 170 -16.72 3.14 -18.25
C ASN A 170 -17.78 2.90 -17.17
N THR A 171 -17.32 2.60 -15.95
CA THR A 171 -18.17 2.35 -14.78
C THR A 171 -18.19 3.52 -13.80
N ASN A 172 -17.70 4.70 -14.19
CA ASN A 172 -17.78 5.91 -13.37
C ASN A 172 -19.23 6.41 -13.32
N PRO A 173 -19.88 6.44 -12.15
CA PRO A 173 -21.22 6.99 -12.02
C PRO A 173 -21.25 8.52 -11.96
N ILE A 174 -20.10 9.18 -11.77
CA ILE A 174 -19.98 10.62 -11.57
C ILE A 174 -19.77 11.30 -12.93
N ASN A 175 -20.56 12.36 -13.19
CA ASN A 175 -20.42 13.20 -14.36
C ASN A 175 -20.03 14.62 -13.92
N TYR A 176 -19.03 15.21 -14.58
CA TYR A 176 -18.53 16.55 -14.30
C TYR A 176 -19.05 17.56 -15.35
N LEU A 177 -19.20 18.84 -14.94
CA LEU A 177 -19.52 19.97 -15.82
C LEU A 177 -18.30 20.87 -16.00
#